data_AF-A7T9H0-F1
#
_entry.id   AF-A7T9H0-F1
#
_cell.length_a   1.000
_cell.length_b   1.000
_cell.length_c   1.000
_cell.angle_alpha   90.00
_cell.angle_beta   90.00
_cell.angle_gamma   90.00
#
_symmetry.space_group_name_H-M   'P 1'
#
loop_
_entity.id
_entity.type
_entity.pdbx_description
1 polymer ?
#
loop_
_entity_poly.entity_id
_entity_poly.type
_entity_poly.pdbx_seq_one_letter_code
_entity_poly.pdbx_strand_id
1 'polypeptide(L)'
;MSAYKCFQIELTRGYDYSAFREDLKKLYDVAGVKGENTVFLFTDTQIVVEEFLEDINNILNSGEVPNLFEPEEYEAVLNGTRPLAKEAGIPEGDRPDWPSAKTMLGDAGFLKKLMDYDKDKIPDSTLRKLKKYIDNPKFVVEVVEKVSKACRSMVMWVRAMDLYARVYRTVEPKRA
;
A
#
# COMPACT_ATOMS: atom_id res chain seq x y z
N MET A 1 20.26 27.94 6.34
CA MET A 1 18.90 28.06 6.90
C MET A 1 18.20 26.76 6.61
N SER A 2 17.71 26.06 7.62
CA SER A 2 17.22 24.68 7.55
C SER A 2 16.11 24.56 6.49
N ALA A 3 16.27 23.62 5.54
CA ALA A 3 15.47 23.51 4.31
C ALA A 3 14.06 22.92 4.50
N TYR A 4 13.44 23.14 5.67
CA TYR A 4 12.14 22.59 6.03
C TYR A 4 11.12 23.70 6.22
N LYS A 5 9.94 23.54 5.60
CA LYS A 5 8.78 24.40 5.78
C LYS A 5 8.06 24.04 7.07
N CYS A 6 7.78 25.02 7.92
CA CYS A 6 6.96 24.81 9.10
C CYS A 6 5.48 24.92 8.71
N PHE A 7 4.69 23.92 9.04
CA PHE A 7 3.24 23.94 8.97
C PHE A 7 2.70 24.01 10.40
N GLN A 8 1.83 24.97 10.68
CA GLN A 8 1.15 25.14 11.97
C GLN A 8 -0.34 25.34 11.71
N ILE A 9 -1.18 24.84 12.61
CA ILE A 9 -2.61 25.14 12.55
C ILE A 9 -2.91 26.50 13.22
N GLU A 10 -3.80 27.26 12.61
CA GLU A 10 -4.24 28.55 13.14
C GLU A 10 -5.67 28.39 13.67
N LEU A 11 -5.82 28.43 15.00
CA LEU A 11 -7.14 28.36 15.61
C LEU A 11 -7.95 29.60 15.23
N THR A 12 -9.10 29.37 14.61
CA THR A 12 -10.09 30.40 14.34
C THR A 12 -11.32 30.23 15.23
N ARG A 13 -12.18 31.25 15.28
CA ARG A 13 -13.42 31.15 16.06
C ARG A 13 -14.30 30.04 15.45
N GLY A 14 -14.60 29.01 16.24
CA GLY A 14 -15.38 27.85 15.79
C GLY A 14 -14.53 26.75 15.16
N TYR A 15 -13.21 26.76 15.35
CA TYR A 15 -12.34 25.67 14.93
C TYR A 15 -12.75 24.36 15.63
N ASP A 16 -13.09 23.36 14.84
CA ASP A 16 -13.59 22.07 15.28
C ASP A 16 -12.77 20.92 14.65
N TYR A 17 -13.23 19.69 14.89
CA TYR A 17 -12.56 18.49 14.35
C TYR A 17 -12.57 18.41 12.82
N SER A 18 -13.61 18.93 12.18
CA SER A 18 -13.67 18.98 10.72
C SER A 18 -12.60 19.95 10.17
N ALA A 19 -12.51 21.15 10.75
CA ALA A 19 -11.50 22.13 10.38
C ALA A 19 -10.07 21.59 10.56
N PHE A 20 -9.82 20.84 11.64
CA PHE A 20 -8.55 20.17 11.87
C PHE A 20 -8.21 19.15 10.78
N ARG A 21 -9.15 18.28 10.43
CA ARG A 21 -8.96 17.30 9.35
C ARG A 21 -8.71 17.98 8.01
N GLU A 22 -9.35 19.10 7.72
CA GLU A 22 -9.05 19.91 6.53
C GLU A 22 -7.63 20.48 6.53
N ASP A 23 -7.10 20.89 7.68
CA ASP A 23 -5.69 21.30 7.78
C ASP A 23 -4.73 20.12 7.62
N LEU A 24 -5.09 18.93 8.13
CA LEU A 24 -4.32 17.71 7.86
C LEU A 24 -4.29 17.38 6.36
N LYS A 25 -5.42 17.47 5.64
CA LYS A 25 -5.44 17.28 4.18
C LYS A 25 -4.44 18.22 3.48
N LYS A 26 -4.41 19.50 3.86
CA LYS A 26 -3.44 20.48 3.33
C LYS A 26 -2.00 20.11 3.67
N LEU A 27 -1.73 19.64 4.89
CA LEU A 27 -0.42 19.15 5.30
C LEU A 27 0.03 17.97 4.42
N TYR A 28 -0.85 16.99 4.19
CA TYR A 28 -0.57 15.85 3.30
C TYR A 28 -0.32 16.26 1.86
N ASP A 29 -1.05 17.26 1.34
CA ASP A 29 -0.80 17.81 0.00
C ASP A 29 0.58 18.48 -0.10
N VAL A 30 0.93 19.33 0.88
CA VAL A 30 2.23 20.03 0.91
C VAL A 30 3.39 19.04 1.05
N ALA A 31 3.31 18.11 2.00
CA ALA A 31 4.39 17.18 2.27
C ALA A 31 4.48 16.07 1.22
N GLY A 32 3.33 15.51 0.81
CA GLY A 32 3.25 14.35 -0.07
C GLY A 32 3.20 14.71 -1.55
N VAL A 33 2.19 15.49 -1.96
CA VAL A 33 1.93 15.78 -3.38
C VAL A 33 2.94 16.78 -3.93
N LYS A 34 3.21 17.86 -3.20
CA LYS A 34 4.20 18.88 -3.60
C LYS A 34 5.64 18.46 -3.27
N GLY A 35 5.83 17.44 -2.43
CA GLY A 35 7.14 16.95 -2.03
C GLY A 35 7.96 17.95 -1.21
N GLU A 36 7.30 18.90 -0.54
CA GLU A 36 8.00 19.90 0.26
C GLU A 36 8.42 19.28 1.61
N ASN A 37 9.72 19.34 1.92
CA ASN A 37 10.23 18.98 3.24
C ASN A 37 9.51 19.80 4.32
N THR A 38 8.65 19.15 5.11
CA THR A 38 7.71 19.84 6.00
C THR A 38 7.86 19.36 7.44
N VAL A 39 7.83 20.30 8.38
CA VAL A 39 7.72 20.06 9.83
C VAL A 39 6.33 20.50 10.25
N PHE A 40 5.54 19.57 10.78
CA PHE A 40 4.27 19.90 11.40
C PHE A 40 4.50 20.25 12.87
N LEU A 41 4.21 21.48 13.25
CA LEU A 41 4.32 21.97 14.63
C LEU A 41 2.91 22.08 15.23
N PHE A 42 2.66 21.23 16.23
CA PHE A 42 1.39 21.12 16.94
C PHE A 42 1.64 21.23 18.45
N THR A 43 0.95 22.15 19.12
CA THR A 43 1.11 22.46 20.55
C THR A 43 -0.12 22.08 21.36
N ASP A 44 0.02 21.96 22.67
CA ASP A 44 -1.07 21.68 23.60
C ASP A 44 -2.19 22.72 23.55
N THR A 45 -1.84 24.00 23.36
CA THR A 45 -2.79 25.11 23.17
C THR A 45 -3.68 24.97 21.94
N GLN A 46 -3.30 24.11 20.98
CA GLN A 46 -4.03 23.87 19.74
C GLN A 46 -4.99 22.67 19.83
N ILE A 47 -4.99 21.93 20.95
CA ILE A 47 -5.87 20.79 21.18
C ILE A 47 -7.24 21.30 21.62
N VAL A 48 -8.19 21.35 20.69
CA VAL A 48 -9.57 21.77 20.98
C VAL A 48 -10.42 20.60 21.48
N VAL A 49 -10.20 19.40 20.94
CA VAL A 49 -10.87 18.15 21.34
C VAL A 49 -9.86 17.00 21.36
N GLU A 50 -10.13 15.94 22.14
CA GLU A 50 -9.20 14.82 22.33
C GLU A 50 -8.95 14.02 21.05
N GLU A 51 -9.94 13.97 20.15
CA GLU A 51 -9.89 13.27 18.87
C GLU A 51 -8.76 13.78 17.95
N PHE A 52 -8.25 15.00 18.17
CA PHE A 52 -7.07 15.50 17.45
C PHE A 52 -5.86 14.61 17.74
N LEU A 53 -5.68 14.21 19.00
CA LEU A 53 -4.54 13.38 19.42
C LEU A 53 -4.64 11.96 18.85
N GLU A 54 -5.85 11.45 18.64
CA GLU A 54 -6.06 10.17 17.97
C GLU A 54 -5.55 10.21 16.52
N ASP A 55 -5.94 11.25 15.76
CA ASP A 55 -5.47 11.44 14.39
C ASP A 55 -3.95 11.67 14.34
N ILE A 56 -3.39 12.47 15.25
CA ILE A 56 -1.92 12.63 15.37
C ILE A 56 -1.24 11.29 15.64
N ASN A 57 -1.78 10.48 16.54
CA ASN A 57 -1.22 9.16 16.84
C ASN A 57 -1.32 8.21 15.63
N ASN A 58 -2.39 8.27 14.85
CA ASN A 58 -2.50 7.52 13.60
C ASN A 58 -1.43 7.97 12.59
N ILE A 59 -1.20 9.27 12.40
CA ILE A 59 -0.11 9.81 11.55
C ILE A 59 1.25 9.29 12.02
N LEU A 60 1.54 9.30 13.32
CA LEU A 60 2.84 8.88 13.85
C LEU A 60 3.08 7.36 13.71
N ASN A 61 2.04 6.54 13.82
CA ASN A 61 2.17 5.09 13.79
C ASN A 61 2.12 4.50 12.38
N SER A 62 1.19 4.96 11.54
CA SER A 62 0.96 4.41 10.20
C SER A 62 1.25 5.40 9.08
N GLY A 63 1.36 6.70 9.38
CA GLY A 63 1.42 7.75 8.36
C GLY A 63 0.06 8.05 7.73
N GLU A 64 -1.05 7.53 8.25
CA GLU A 64 -2.40 7.68 7.70
C GLU A 64 -3.40 8.06 8.78
N VAL A 65 -4.39 8.90 8.44
CA VAL A 65 -5.60 9.12 9.25
C VAL A 65 -6.79 8.42 8.60
N PRO A 66 -7.51 7.54 9.32
CA PRO A 66 -8.66 6.83 8.77
C PRO A 66 -9.78 7.76 8.31
N ASN A 67 -10.30 7.52 7.11
CA ASN A 67 -11.39 8.29 6.50
C ASN A 67 -11.10 9.80 6.45
N LEU A 68 -9.83 10.18 6.24
CA LEU A 68 -9.44 11.58 6.09
C LEU A 68 -9.90 12.17 4.77
N PHE A 69 -9.80 11.39 3.68
CA PHE A 69 -10.14 11.80 2.32
C PHE A 69 -11.40 11.10 1.85
N GLU A 70 -12.24 11.80 1.09
CA GLU A 70 -13.28 11.16 0.29
C GLU A 70 -12.64 10.36 -0.87
N PRO A 71 -13.34 9.36 -1.44
CA PRO A 71 -12.76 8.48 -2.46
C PRO A 71 -12.13 9.22 -3.66
N GLU A 72 -12.79 10.27 -4.15
CA GLU A 72 -12.32 11.08 -5.26
C GLU A 72 -11.09 11.92 -4.89
N GLU A 73 -11.06 12.50 -3.69
CA GLU A 73 -9.93 13.26 -3.17
C GLU A 73 -8.72 12.36 -2.95
N TYR A 74 -8.96 11.16 -2.41
CA TYR A 74 -7.93 10.18 -2.18
C TYR A 74 -7.23 9.81 -3.49
N GLU A 75 -7.99 9.44 -4.53
CA GLU A 75 -7.45 9.15 -5.87
C GLU A 75 -6.62 10.32 -6.43
N ALA A 76 -7.05 11.56 -6.24
CA ALA A 76 -6.29 12.73 -6.67
C ALA A 76 -4.93 12.83 -5.95
N VAL A 77 -4.89 12.65 -4.63
CA VAL A 77 -3.65 12.63 -3.83
C VAL A 77 -2.72 11.49 -4.28
N LEU A 78 -3.27 10.32 -4.58
CA LEU A 78 -2.48 9.21 -5.09
C LEU A 78 -1.84 9.52 -6.43
N ASN A 79 -2.62 10.06 -7.37
CA ASN A 79 -2.10 10.44 -8.68
C ASN A 79 -1.02 11.53 -8.57
N GLY A 80 -1.21 12.47 -7.65
CA GLY A 80 -0.24 13.54 -7.38
C GLY A 80 1.08 13.04 -6.77
N THR A 81 1.05 12.00 -5.94
CA THR A 81 2.25 11.45 -5.27
C THR A 81 3.04 10.46 -6.14
N ARG A 82 2.43 9.86 -7.17
CA ARG A 82 3.08 8.86 -8.05
C ARG A 82 4.43 9.30 -8.65
N PRO A 83 4.59 10.51 -9.21
CA PRO A 83 5.85 10.93 -9.81
C PRO A 83 7.01 10.91 -8.81
N LEU A 84 6.80 11.47 -7.61
CA LEU A 84 7.79 11.52 -6.54
C LEU A 84 8.06 10.13 -5.97
N ALA A 85 7.02 9.31 -5.80
CA ALA A 85 7.18 7.91 -5.36
C ALA A 85 8.05 7.11 -6.34
N LYS A 86 7.82 7.30 -7.65
CA LYS A 86 8.62 6.66 -8.71
C LYS A 86 10.07 7.14 -8.70
N GLU A 87 10.31 8.44 -8.53
CA GLU A 87 11.65 9.01 -8.39
C GLU A 87 12.38 8.46 -7.16
N ALA A 88 11.65 8.26 -6.06
CA ALA A 88 12.15 7.62 -4.84
C ALA A 88 12.33 6.09 -4.97
N GLY A 89 12.06 5.50 -6.14
CA GLY A 89 12.21 4.06 -6.39
C GLY A 89 11.11 3.20 -5.76
N ILE A 90 9.99 3.80 -5.36
CA ILE A 90 8.83 3.07 -4.85
C ILE A 90 8.03 2.52 -6.04
N PRO A 91 7.88 1.18 -6.16
CA PRO A 91 7.16 0.59 -7.28
C PRO A 91 5.66 0.90 -7.21
N GLU A 92 5.06 1.28 -8.34
CA GLU A 92 3.64 1.66 -8.48
C GLU A 92 2.64 0.52 -8.16
N GLY A 93 3.10 -0.72 -7.95
CA GLY A 93 2.28 -1.92 -8.16
C GLY A 93 1.82 -2.71 -6.94
N ASP A 94 2.35 -2.51 -5.74
CA ASP A 94 2.09 -3.46 -4.63
C ASP A 94 1.41 -2.77 -3.45
N ARG A 95 0.16 -2.33 -3.61
CA ARG A 95 -0.70 -2.14 -2.43
C ARG A 95 -1.43 -3.45 -2.13
N PRO A 96 -1.16 -4.09 -0.97
CA PRO A 96 -1.89 -5.27 -0.54
C PRO A 96 -3.26 -4.90 0.04
N ASP A 97 -4.03 -4.05 -0.63
CA ASP A 97 -5.37 -3.64 -0.22
C ASP A 97 -6.47 -4.34 -1.06
N TRP A 98 -7.66 -4.47 -0.47
CA TRP A 98 -8.77 -5.20 -1.08
C TRP A 98 -9.34 -4.52 -2.33
N PRO A 99 -9.56 -3.18 -2.37
CA PRO A 99 -9.96 -2.49 -3.61
C PRO A 99 -9.04 -2.77 -4.80
N SER A 100 -7.73 -2.64 -4.62
CA SER A 100 -6.73 -2.93 -5.66
C SER A 100 -6.82 -4.39 -6.13
N ALA A 101 -6.93 -5.34 -5.19
CA ALA A 101 -7.11 -6.76 -5.50
C ALA A 101 -8.41 -7.04 -6.26
N LYS A 102 -9.51 -6.38 -5.90
CA LYS A 102 -10.81 -6.54 -6.57
C LYS A 102 -10.78 -6.04 -8.01
N THR A 103 -10.14 -4.90 -8.26
CA THR A 103 -9.92 -4.38 -9.62
C THR A 103 -9.09 -5.33 -10.46
N MET A 104 -8.00 -5.87 -9.91
CA MET A 104 -7.16 -6.85 -10.60
C MET A 104 -7.92 -8.14 -10.94
N LEU A 105 -8.70 -8.67 -10.00
CA LEU A 105 -9.50 -9.87 -10.20
C LEU A 105 -10.67 -9.67 -11.18
N GLY A 106 -11.15 -8.43 -11.32
CA GLY A 106 -12.20 -8.05 -12.28
C GLY A 106 -11.70 -7.83 -13.71
N ASP A 107 -10.39 -7.80 -13.94
CA ASP A 107 -9.81 -7.63 -15.28
C ASP A 107 -10.12 -8.84 -16.17
N ALA A 108 -10.82 -8.59 -17.28
CA ALA A 108 -11.15 -9.62 -18.27
C ALA A 108 -9.92 -10.33 -18.85
N GLY A 109 -8.76 -9.67 -18.86
CA GLY A 109 -7.48 -10.22 -19.28
C GLY A 109 -6.71 -10.98 -18.19
N PHE A 110 -7.19 -11.02 -16.96
CA PHE A 110 -6.46 -11.60 -15.81
C PHE A 110 -6.04 -13.05 -16.05
N LEU A 111 -6.96 -13.90 -16.52
CA LEU A 111 -6.64 -15.31 -16.78
C LEU A 111 -5.59 -15.47 -17.89
N LYS A 112 -5.64 -14.63 -18.93
CA LYS A 112 -4.64 -14.63 -19.99
C LYS A 112 -3.25 -14.26 -19.44
N LYS A 113 -3.18 -13.26 -18.57
CA LYS A 113 -1.93 -12.89 -17.88
C LYS A 113 -1.34 -14.02 -17.06
N LEU A 114 -2.17 -14.84 -16.40
CA LEU A 114 -1.70 -16.03 -15.66
C LEU A 114 -1.19 -17.15 -16.56
N MET A 115 -1.82 -17.35 -17.72
CA MET A 115 -1.41 -18.35 -18.70
C MET A 115 -0.11 -17.96 -19.41
N ASP A 116 0.03 -16.68 -19.74
CA ASP A 116 1.18 -16.13 -20.46
C ASP A 116 2.33 -15.73 -19.51
N TYR A 117 2.20 -16.00 -18.21
CA TYR A 117 3.20 -15.64 -17.20
C TYR A 117 4.52 -16.39 -17.44
N ASP A 118 5.62 -15.64 -17.61
CA ASP A 118 6.96 -16.19 -17.82
C ASP A 118 7.51 -16.80 -16.52
N LYS A 119 7.13 -18.06 -16.27
CA LYS A 119 7.52 -18.84 -15.10
C LYS A 119 9.03 -19.10 -14.99
N ASP A 120 9.78 -18.93 -16.09
CA ASP A 120 11.21 -19.19 -16.14
C ASP A 120 12.00 -17.94 -15.67
N LYS A 121 11.38 -16.74 -15.74
CA LYS A 121 12.00 -15.46 -15.36
C LYS A 121 11.49 -14.87 -14.04
N ILE A 122 11.07 -15.71 -13.10
CA ILE A 122 10.59 -15.25 -11.79
C ILE A 122 11.78 -14.72 -10.95
N PRO A 123 11.80 -13.42 -10.57
CA PRO A 123 12.88 -12.86 -9.77
C PRO A 123 12.98 -13.46 -8.37
N ASP A 124 14.20 -13.56 -7.84
CA ASP A 124 14.46 -13.98 -6.46
C ASP A 124 13.74 -13.13 -5.41
N SER A 125 13.64 -11.82 -5.65
CA SER A 125 12.92 -10.89 -4.78
C SER A 125 11.44 -11.28 -4.66
N THR A 126 10.81 -11.71 -5.75
CA THR A 126 9.43 -12.17 -5.77
C THR A 126 9.27 -13.45 -4.96
N LEU A 127 10.16 -14.44 -5.13
CA LEU A 127 10.09 -15.68 -4.34
C LEU A 127 10.31 -15.47 -2.84
N ARG A 128 11.21 -14.54 -2.46
CA ARG A 128 11.39 -14.16 -1.05
C ARG A 128 10.12 -13.55 -0.47
N LYS A 129 9.47 -12.63 -1.20
CA LYS A 129 8.17 -12.06 -0.81
C LYS A 129 7.09 -13.13 -0.73
N LEU A 130 7.11 -14.12 -1.63
CA LEU A 130 6.11 -15.19 -1.70
C LEU A 130 6.26 -16.19 -0.55
N LYS A 131 7.48 -16.47 -0.10
CA LYS A 131 7.80 -17.45 0.96
C LYS A 131 6.97 -17.24 2.23
N LYS A 132 6.75 -15.99 2.65
CA LYS A 132 5.93 -15.65 3.83
C LYS A 132 4.47 -16.15 3.73
N TYR A 133 3.94 -16.26 2.52
CA TYR A 133 2.60 -16.80 2.27
C TYR A 133 2.64 -18.33 2.12
N ILE A 134 3.63 -18.88 1.43
CA ILE A 134 3.76 -20.33 1.23
C ILE A 134 3.91 -21.07 2.56
N ASP A 135 4.68 -20.49 3.49
CA ASP A 135 4.91 -21.06 4.83
C ASP A 135 3.72 -20.81 5.79
N ASN A 136 2.72 -20.01 5.39
CA ASN A 136 1.57 -19.71 6.23
C ASN A 136 0.59 -20.90 6.26
N PRO A 137 0.25 -21.46 7.44
CA PRO A 137 -0.66 -22.61 7.55
C PRO A 137 -2.10 -22.29 7.13
N LYS A 138 -2.46 -21.01 7.00
CA LYS A 138 -3.77 -20.58 6.46
C LYS A 138 -3.79 -20.50 4.93
N PHE A 139 -2.62 -20.50 4.28
CA PHE A 139 -2.49 -20.39 2.82
C PHE A 139 -2.18 -21.77 2.22
N VAL A 140 -3.09 -22.72 2.47
CA VAL A 140 -3.01 -24.10 2.00
C VAL A 140 -4.29 -24.41 1.24
N VAL A 141 -4.17 -25.21 0.18
CA VAL A 141 -5.25 -25.51 -0.77
C VAL A 141 -6.52 -25.98 -0.05
N GLU A 142 -6.38 -26.93 0.86
CA GLU A 142 -7.49 -27.55 1.59
C GLU A 142 -8.14 -26.58 2.59
N VAL A 143 -7.39 -25.61 3.08
CA VAL A 143 -7.91 -24.57 4.00
C VAL A 143 -8.67 -23.51 3.22
N VAL A 144 -8.10 -23.03 2.11
CA VAL A 144 -8.71 -21.98 1.29
C VAL A 144 -9.95 -22.48 0.55
N GLU A 145 -9.97 -23.76 0.14
CA GLU A 145 -11.13 -24.38 -0.50
C GLU A 145 -12.41 -24.32 0.34
N LYS A 146 -12.28 -24.39 1.67
CA LYS A 146 -13.43 -24.28 2.61
C LYS A 146 -14.09 -22.90 2.58
N VAL A 147 -13.35 -21.87 2.15
CA VAL A 147 -13.83 -20.48 2.08
C VAL A 147 -14.25 -20.11 0.66
N SER A 148 -13.45 -20.49 -0.34
CA SER A 148 -13.74 -20.20 -1.76
C SER A 148 -13.13 -21.24 -2.69
N LYS A 149 -14.00 -21.93 -3.43
CA LYS A 149 -13.61 -22.88 -4.48
C LYS A 149 -12.86 -22.21 -5.63
N ALA A 150 -13.18 -20.95 -5.94
CA ALA A 150 -12.45 -20.19 -6.97
C ALA A 150 -11.02 -19.84 -6.52
N CYS A 151 -10.85 -19.48 -5.24
CA CYS A 151 -9.54 -19.17 -4.69
C CYS A 151 -8.62 -20.39 -4.61
N ARG A 152 -9.17 -21.60 -4.47
CA ARG A 152 -8.42 -22.86 -4.52
C ARG A 152 -7.51 -22.94 -5.75
N SER A 153 -8.05 -22.64 -6.94
CA SER A 153 -7.29 -22.70 -8.19
C SER A 153 -6.15 -21.68 -8.23
N MET A 154 -6.35 -20.49 -7.67
CA MET A 154 -5.30 -19.47 -7.57
C MET A 154 -4.18 -19.90 -6.61
N VAL A 155 -4.53 -20.46 -5.44
CA VAL A 155 -3.55 -20.98 -4.48
C VAL A 155 -2.73 -22.13 -5.09
N MET A 156 -3.40 -23.03 -5.82
CA MET A 156 -2.73 -24.10 -6.55
C MET A 156 -1.73 -23.55 -7.57
N TRP A 157 -2.14 -22.56 -8.37
CA TRP A 157 -1.26 -21.92 -9.36
C TRP A 157 -0.04 -21.28 -8.69
N VAL A 158 -0.23 -20.51 -7.62
CA VAL A 158 0.86 -19.84 -6.89
C VAL A 158 1.86 -20.86 -6.33
N ARG A 159 1.37 -21.95 -5.73
CA ARG A 159 2.24 -23.03 -5.23
C ARG A 159 2.97 -23.78 -6.35
N ALA A 160 2.30 -24.01 -7.48
CA ALA A 160 2.94 -24.62 -8.64
C ALA A 160 4.07 -23.75 -9.20
N MET A 161 3.89 -22.42 -9.23
CA MET A 161 4.93 -21.48 -9.67
C MET A 161 6.13 -21.45 -8.71
N ASP A 162 5.90 -21.43 -7.39
CA ASP A 162 6.99 -21.51 -6.40
C ASP A 162 7.77 -22.84 -6.52
N LEU A 163 7.05 -23.97 -6.64
CA LEU A 163 7.68 -25.28 -6.83
C LEU A 163 8.49 -25.33 -8.13
N TYR A 164 7.90 -24.87 -9.24
CA TYR A 164 8.56 -24.82 -10.54
C TYR A 164 9.85 -24.01 -10.47
N ALA A 165 9.79 -22.78 -9.92
CA ALA A 165 10.94 -21.90 -9.83
C ALA A 165 12.08 -22.49 -8.97
N ARG A 166 11.75 -23.15 -7.85
CA ARG A 166 12.74 -23.84 -7.00
C ARG A 166 13.41 -25.01 -7.74
N VAL A 167 12.61 -25.83 -8.41
CA VAL A 167 13.10 -26.97 -9.18
C VAL A 167 13.97 -26.46 -10.32
N TYR A 168 13.48 -25.53 -11.13
CA TYR A 168 14.18 -24.95 -12.27
C TYR A 168 15.61 -24.51 -11.91
N ARG A 169 15.77 -23.74 -10.83
CA ARG A 169 17.09 -23.28 -10.34
C ARG A 169 18.01 -24.39 -9.85
N THR A 170 17.45 -25.51 -9.41
CA THR A 170 18.22 -26.68 -8.96
C THR A 170 18.66 -27.56 -10.14
N VAL A 171 17.87 -27.62 -11.22
CA VAL A 171 18.18 -28.43 -12.40
C VAL A 171 18.89 -27.67 -13.53
N GLU A 172 18.73 -26.36 -13.66
CA GLU A 172 19.40 -25.55 -14.70
C GLU A 172 20.93 -25.73 -14.70
N PRO A 173 21.65 -25.68 -13.55
CA PRO A 173 23.10 -25.92 -13.52
C PRO A 173 23.50 -27.35 -13.87
N LYS A 174 22.55 -28.31 -13.83
CA LYS A 174 22.78 -29.73 -14.11
C LYS A 174 22.47 -30.12 -15.56
N ARG A 175 21.94 -29.18 -16.34
CA ARG A 175 21.60 -29.36 -17.77
C ARG A 175 22.66 -28.77 -18.70
N ALA A 176 23.60 -27.98 -18.17
CA ALA A 176 24.73 -27.41 -18.89
C ALA A 176 25.93 -28.36 -18.93
#